data_AF-A0A957Q0E4-F1
#
_entry.id   AF-A0A957Q0E4-F1
#
_cell.length_a   1.000
_cell.length_b   1.000
_cell.length_c   1.000
_cell.angle_alpha   90.00
_cell.angle_beta   90.00
_cell.angle_gamma   90.00
#
_symmetry.space_group_name_H-M   'P 1'
#
loop_
_entity.id
_entity.type
_entity.pdbx_description
1 polymer ?
#
loop_
_entity_poly.entity_id
_entity_poly.type
_entity_poly.pdbx_seq_one_letter_code
_entity_poly.pdbx_strand_id
1 'polypeptide(L)'
;WTYYTHMAARDGSASYVAPDFPPGTYEHFVEAGTLLGYQGNWGGSPWQLTGRHLHFSVVKSAADGRYLDERELANTYNPRFLLGLTPQRDGILTCAAIDSFSEKLRDMTTS
;
A
#
# COMPACT_ATOMS: atom_id res chain seq x y z
N TRP A 1 4.44 -3.23 7.57
CA TRP A 1 4.23 -3.88 6.26
C TRP A 1 3.46 -2.97 5.32
N THR A 2 3.86 -2.87 4.05
CA THR A 2 3.03 -2.30 2.98
C THR A 2 2.24 -3.42 2.31
N TYR A 3 0.93 -3.30 2.27
CA TYR A 3 0.01 -4.32 1.76
C TYR A 3 -0.75 -3.79 0.55
N TYR A 4 -0.79 -4.57 -0.52
CA TYR A 4 -1.46 -4.27 -1.78
C TYR A 4 -2.46 -5.39 -2.10
N THR A 5 -3.66 -5.05 -2.55
CA THR A 5 -4.69 -6.04 -2.94
C THR A 5 -5.50 -5.60 -4.16
N HIS A 6 -6.43 -6.44 -4.58
CA HIS A 6 -7.26 -6.32 -5.79
C HIS A 6 -6.48 -6.34 -7.11
N MET A 7 -5.23 -6.82 -7.11
CA MET A 7 -4.34 -6.88 -8.27
C MET A 7 -4.60 -8.11 -9.15
N ALA A 8 -5.85 -8.33 -9.54
CA ALA A 8 -6.25 -9.45 -10.40
C ALA A 8 -7.51 -9.13 -11.22
N ALA A 9 -7.75 -9.95 -12.25
CA ALA A 9 -8.98 -9.93 -13.03
C ALA A 9 -10.21 -10.16 -12.14
N ARG A 10 -11.36 -9.59 -12.53
CA ARG A 10 -12.61 -9.66 -11.76
C ARG A 10 -13.08 -11.10 -11.50
N ASP A 11 -12.82 -12.00 -12.42
CA ASP A 11 -13.18 -13.42 -12.31
C ASP A 11 -12.09 -14.27 -11.64
N GLY A 12 -10.95 -13.66 -11.27
CA GLY A 12 -9.81 -14.35 -10.68
C GLY A 12 -8.96 -15.13 -11.68
N SER A 13 -9.25 -15.05 -12.98
CA SER A 13 -8.56 -15.84 -14.02
C SER A 13 -7.10 -15.42 -14.27
N ALA A 14 -6.76 -14.17 -13.97
CA ALA A 14 -5.43 -13.61 -14.19
C ALA A 14 -4.96 -12.77 -13.00
N SER A 15 -3.75 -13.04 -12.54
CA SER A 15 -3.02 -12.17 -11.62
C SER A 15 -2.40 -11.00 -12.39
N TYR A 16 -2.43 -9.81 -11.79
CA TYR A 16 -1.73 -8.62 -12.29
C TYR A 16 -0.55 -8.22 -11.40
N VAL A 17 -0.18 -9.07 -10.45
CA VAL A 17 1.13 -8.97 -9.76
C VAL A 17 2.22 -9.25 -10.79
N ALA A 18 3.32 -8.50 -10.73
CA ALA A 18 4.41 -8.63 -11.69
C ALA A 18 5.04 -10.05 -11.61
N PRO A 19 5.47 -10.64 -12.75
CA PRO A 19 5.99 -12.01 -12.78
C PRO A 19 7.21 -12.26 -11.90
N ASP A 20 7.99 -11.21 -11.58
CA ASP A 20 9.16 -11.28 -10.70
C ASP A 20 8.80 -11.59 -9.24
N PHE A 21 7.52 -11.49 -8.88
CA PHE A 21 6.97 -11.79 -7.56
C PHE A 21 5.92 -12.90 -7.64
N PRO A 22 6.29 -14.14 -8.04
CA PRO A 22 5.34 -15.23 -8.15
C PRO A 22 4.70 -15.58 -6.79
N PRO A 23 3.53 -16.24 -6.78
CA PRO A 23 2.92 -16.72 -5.54
C PRO A 23 3.89 -17.57 -4.71
N GLY A 24 3.94 -17.31 -3.40
CA GLY A 24 4.89 -17.96 -2.49
C GLY A 24 6.26 -17.28 -2.40
N THR A 25 6.41 -16.07 -2.93
CA THR A 25 7.60 -15.24 -2.72
C THR A 25 7.60 -14.65 -1.31
N TYR A 26 8.70 -14.80 -0.58
CA TYR A 26 8.93 -14.24 0.76
C TYR A 26 10.34 -13.68 0.85
N GLU A 27 10.54 -12.67 1.70
CA GLU A 27 11.86 -12.06 1.96
C GLU A 27 12.63 -11.64 0.69
N HIS A 28 11.91 -11.26 -0.37
CA HIS A 28 12.49 -10.76 -1.60
C HIS A 28 12.72 -9.26 -1.49
N PHE A 29 13.96 -8.83 -1.69
CA PHE A 29 14.29 -7.40 -1.66
C PHE A 29 13.61 -6.66 -2.83
N VAL A 30 13.04 -5.50 -2.55
CA VAL A 30 12.38 -4.64 -3.54
C VAL A 30 12.99 -3.25 -3.43
N GLU A 31 13.65 -2.80 -4.49
CA GLU A 31 14.17 -1.44 -4.57
C GLU A 31 13.01 -0.44 -4.78
N ALA A 32 13.13 0.75 -4.21
CA ALA A 32 12.16 1.82 -4.44
C ALA A 32 12.04 2.13 -5.95
N GLY A 33 10.81 2.24 -6.45
CA GLY A 33 10.54 2.45 -7.88
C GLY A 33 10.36 1.15 -8.67
N THR A 34 10.59 -0.02 -8.07
CA THR A 34 10.29 -1.32 -8.70
C THR A 34 8.79 -1.47 -8.93
N LEU A 35 8.40 -1.89 -10.15
CA LEU A 35 7.01 -2.20 -10.47
C LEU A 35 6.59 -3.52 -9.83
N LEU A 36 5.60 -3.46 -8.92
CA LEU A 36 5.05 -4.65 -8.26
C LEU A 36 3.86 -5.28 -9.01
N GLY A 37 3.27 -4.55 -9.95
CA GLY A 37 2.12 -4.99 -10.74
C GLY A 37 1.13 -3.87 -11.02
N TYR A 38 -0.09 -4.24 -11.38
CA TYR A 38 -1.16 -3.31 -11.78
C TYR A 38 -2.44 -3.50 -10.96
N GLN A 39 -3.21 -2.42 -10.82
CA GLN A 39 -4.52 -2.48 -10.19
C GLN A 39 -5.50 -3.33 -11.00
N GLY A 40 -6.33 -4.11 -10.30
CA GLY A 40 -7.38 -4.91 -10.88
C GLY A 40 -8.73 -4.62 -10.23
N ASN A 41 -9.65 -5.58 -10.38
CA ASN A 41 -11.04 -5.45 -9.93
C ASN A 41 -11.49 -6.69 -9.15
N TRP A 42 -10.55 -7.47 -8.62
CA TRP A 42 -10.86 -8.69 -7.87
C TRP A 42 -11.34 -8.36 -6.45
N GLY A 43 -12.62 -8.60 -6.15
CA GLY A 43 -13.23 -8.29 -4.85
C GLY A 43 -13.11 -9.39 -3.79
N GLY A 44 -12.30 -10.43 -4.02
CA GLY A 44 -12.22 -11.61 -3.15
C GLY A 44 -13.11 -12.78 -3.60
N SER A 45 -14.13 -12.50 -4.43
CA SER A 45 -14.91 -13.51 -5.16
C SER A 45 -15.45 -12.93 -6.48
N PRO A 46 -15.84 -13.79 -7.45
CA PRO A 46 -16.39 -13.32 -8.74
C PRO A 46 -17.73 -12.57 -8.62
N TRP A 47 -18.42 -12.72 -7.49
CA TRP A 47 -19.74 -12.12 -7.22
C TRP A 47 -19.64 -10.80 -6.46
N GLN A 48 -18.47 -10.51 -5.86
CA GLN A 48 -18.23 -9.24 -5.19
C GLN A 48 -17.72 -8.21 -6.19
N LEU A 49 -18.53 -7.17 -6.39
CA LEU A 49 -18.16 -6.07 -7.28
C LEU A 49 -17.24 -5.11 -6.54
N THR A 50 -16.12 -4.80 -7.19
CA THR A 50 -15.16 -3.80 -6.74
C THR A 50 -14.79 -2.92 -7.93
N GLY A 51 -14.83 -1.60 -7.74
CA GLY A 51 -14.33 -0.65 -8.74
C GLY A 51 -12.83 -0.83 -8.96
N ARG A 52 -12.32 -0.49 -10.14
CA ARG A 52 -10.87 -0.56 -10.40
C ARG A 52 -10.16 0.49 -9.55
N HIS A 53 -9.37 0.05 -8.58
CA HIS A 53 -8.55 0.92 -7.76
C HIS A 53 -7.37 0.13 -7.17
N LEU A 54 -6.35 0.85 -6.74
CA LEU A 54 -5.31 0.27 -5.90
C LEU A 54 -5.77 0.35 -4.46
N HIS A 55 -5.99 -0.80 -3.81
CA HIS A 55 -6.11 -0.84 -2.37
C HIS A 55 -4.72 -1.01 -1.77
N PHE A 56 -4.37 -0.08 -0.90
CA PHE A 56 -3.08 -0.01 -0.23
C PHE A 56 -3.28 0.26 1.26
N SER A 57 -2.60 -0.52 2.09
CA SER A 57 -2.62 -0.39 3.54
C SER A 57 -1.21 -0.49 4.11
N VAL A 58 -0.97 0.22 5.22
CA VAL A 58 0.25 0.09 6.00
C VAL A 58 -0.13 -0.62 7.29
N VAL A 59 0.35 -1.86 7.44
CA VAL A 59 -0.14 -2.80 8.45
C VAL A 59 0.95 -3.11 9.47
N LYS A 60 0.55 -3.25 10.74
CA LYS A 60 1.41 -3.63 11.85
C LYS A 60 1.98 -5.04 11.66
N SER A 61 3.16 -5.25 12.23
CA SER A 61 3.74 -6.59 12.36
C SER A 61 3.21 -7.28 13.61
N ALA A 62 3.00 -8.58 13.53
CA ALA A 62 2.80 -9.47 14.66
C ALA A 62 4.17 -9.78 15.32
N ALA A 63 4.12 -10.34 16.54
CA ALA A 63 5.32 -10.70 17.29
C ALA A 63 6.20 -11.76 16.60
N ASP A 64 5.61 -12.56 15.71
CA ASP A 64 6.29 -13.60 14.93
C ASP A 64 6.75 -13.10 13.55
N GLY A 65 6.70 -11.79 13.30
CA GLY A 65 7.15 -11.16 12.07
C GLY A 65 6.11 -11.12 10.95
N ARG A 66 4.97 -11.82 11.04
CA ARG A 66 3.91 -11.73 10.02
C ARG A 66 3.23 -10.35 10.04
N TYR A 67 2.51 -9.98 8.99
CA TYR A 67 1.62 -8.82 9.04
C TYR A 67 0.29 -9.21 9.71
N LEU A 68 -0.30 -8.26 10.45
CA LEU A 68 -1.60 -8.43 11.08
C LEU A 68 -2.75 -8.31 10.05
N ASP A 69 -3.97 -8.70 10.41
CA ASP A 69 -5.13 -8.56 9.51
C ASP A 69 -5.42 -7.08 9.22
N GLU A 70 -5.40 -6.70 7.94
CA GLU A 70 -5.60 -5.31 7.51
C GLU A 70 -7.03 -4.82 7.73
N ARG A 71 -8.00 -5.75 7.70
CA ARG A 71 -9.43 -5.44 7.82
C ARG A 71 -9.78 -4.86 9.19
N GLU A 72 -8.92 -5.12 10.18
CA GLU A 72 -9.03 -4.56 11.51
C GLU A 72 -8.35 -3.20 11.57
N LEU A 73 -9.15 -2.14 11.74
CA LEU A 73 -8.65 -0.76 11.71
C LEU A 73 -7.53 -0.50 12.73
N ALA A 74 -7.58 -1.16 13.88
CA ALA A 74 -6.54 -1.05 14.91
C ALA A 74 -5.17 -1.60 14.47
N ASN A 75 -5.12 -2.42 13.42
CA ASN A 75 -3.89 -3.01 12.87
C ASN A 75 -3.25 -2.16 11.78
N THR A 76 -3.90 -1.09 11.33
CA THR A 76 -3.41 -0.25 10.25
C THR A 76 -2.92 1.11 10.75
N TYR A 77 -1.91 1.64 10.06
CA TYR A 77 -1.42 3.00 10.25
C TYR A 77 -2.05 3.90 9.19
N ASN A 78 -2.22 5.19 9.52
CA ASN A 78 -2.64 6.18 8.53
C ASN A 78 -1.56 6.32 7.44
N PRO A 79 -1.84 5.96 6.17
CA PRO A 79 -0.83 5.89 5.13
C PRO A 79 -0.37 7.28 4.65
N ARG A 80 -1.07 8.37 5.01
CA ARG A 80 -0.79 9.72 4.49
C ARG A 80 0.67 10.14 4.67
N PHE A 81 1.27 9.79 5.81
CA PHE A 81 2.62 10.23 6.16
C PHE A 81 3.69 9.49 5.34
N LEU A 82 3.40 8.24 4.97
CA LEU A 82 4.30 7.43 4.15
C LEU A 82 4.17 7.74 2.66
N LEU A 83 3.00 8.20 2.24
CA LEU A 83 2.75 8.63 0.87
C LEU A 83 3.11 10.11 0.62
N GLY A 84 3.64 10.81 1.63
CA GLY A 84 3.98 12.23 1.51
C GLY A 84 2.75 13.11 1.23
N LEU A 85 1.59 12.75 1.76
CA LEU A 85 0.32 13.43 1.50
C LEU A 85 0.00 14.44 2.62
N THR A 86 -0.37 15.66 2.23
CA THR A 86 -0.79 16.73 3.13
C THR A 86 -2.25 17.12 2.88
N PRO A 87 -3.06 17.32 3.95
CA PRO A 87 -4.44 17.77 3.80
C PRO A 87 -4.48 19.25 3.40
N GLN A 88 -5.29 19.54 2.40
CA GLN A 88 -5.71 20.90 2.05
C GLN A 88 -6.84 21.38 2.98
N ARG A 89 -7.22 22.66 2.87
CA ARG A 89 -8.29 23.25 3.68
C ARG A 89 -9.64 22.57 3.51
N ASP A 90 -9.90 22.00 2.34
CA ASP A 90 -11.11 21.25 2.00
C ASP A 90 -11.04 19.76 2.41
N GLY A 91 -9.94 19.34 3.02
CA GLY A 91 -9.72 17.95 3.43
C GLY A 91 -9.19 17.04 2.32
N ILE A 92 -9.03 17.53 1.09
CA ILE A 92 -8.43 16.75 0.00
C ILE A 92 -6.93 16.60 0.26
N LEU A 93 -6.43 15.36 0.19
CA LEU A 93 -5.01 15.07 0.32
C LEU A 93 -4.29 15.37 -1.00
N THR A 94 -3.18 16.10 -0.92
CA THR A 94 -2.32 16.43 -2.05
C THR A 94 -0.88 16.01 -1.77
N CYS A 95 -0.09 15.78 -2.81
CA CYS A 95 1.35 15.55 -2.65
C CYS A 95 1.96 16.77 -1.95
N ALA A 96 2.71 16.53 -0.88
CA ALA A 96 3.55 17.54 -0.28
C ALA A 96 4.53 18.08 -1.34
N ALA A 97 4.76 19.39 -1.36
CA ALA A 97 5.78 19.97 -2.22
C ALA A 97 7.13 19.31 -1.92
N ILE A 98 7.87 18.95 -2.98
CA ILE A 98 9.10 18.13 -2.91
C ILE A 98 10.13 18.74 -1.94
N ASP A 99 10.18 20.07 -1.82
CA ASP A 99 11.11 20.79 -0.93
C ASP A 99 10.77 20.66 0.57
N SER A 100 9.52 20.35 0.92
CA SER A 100 9.07 20.30 2.33
C SER A 100 9.44 19.00 3.07
N PHE A 101 9.77 17.93 2.34
CA PHE A 101 10.08 16.63 2.94
C PHE A 101 11.51 16.58 3.49
N SER A 102 12.44 17.31 2.88
CA SER A 102 13.84 17.40 3.33
C SER A 102 13.99 18.18 4.65
N GLU A 103 13.20 19.24 4.85
CA GLU A 103 13.22 20.00 6.10
C GLU A 103 12.63 19.21 7.28
N LYS A 104 11.52 18.51 7.06
CA LYS A 104 10.83 17.77 8.13
C LYS A 104 11.60 16.54 8.64
N LEU A 105 12.34 15.87 7.75
CA LEU A 105 13.20 14.74 8.14
C LEU A 105 14.43 15.20 8.94
N ARG A 106 14.96 16.40 8.68
CA ARG A 106 16.04 16.98 9.49
C ARG A 106 15.59 17.28 10.91
N ASP A 107 14.40 17.87 11.05
CA ASP A 107 13.85 18.28 12.35
C ASP A 107 13.56 17.08 13.28
N MET A 108 13.21 15.93 12.69
CA MET A 108 12.91 14.69 13.44
C MET A 108 14.15 13.93 13.92
N THR A 109 15.35 14.33 13.49
CA THR A 109 16.64 13.77 13.96
C THR A 109 17.35 14.63 15.00
N THR A 110 16.78 15.79 15.34
CA THR A 110 17.34 16.76 16.30
C THR A 110 16.52 16.93 17.59
N SER A 111 15.56 16.03 17.86
CA SER A 111 14.79 16.00 19.11
C SER A 111 14.92 14.69 19.87
#